data_AF-A0A4P9WYW9-F1
#
_entry.id   AF-A0A4P9WYW9-F1
#
_cell.length_a   1.000
_cell.length_b   1.000
_cell.length_c   1.000
_cell.angle_alpha   90.00
_cell.angle_beta   90.00
_cell.angle_gamma   90.00
#
_symmetry.space_group_name_H-M   'P 1'
#
loop_
_entity.id
_entity.type
_entity.pdbx_description
1 polymer ?
#
loop_
_entity_poly.entity_id
_entity_poly.type
_entity_poly.pdbx_seq_one_letter_code
_entity_poly.pdbx_strand_id
1 'polypeptide(L)'
;TPLGIPVVQPYRIEKVRSIKTILQTVTITDPYEVSEVNPVKQSTAFPPNFVHSLDASHMMITAMNCQRHGIAFASVHDSFWTHACDVETLSYVLRDAFVTLHRENIMTRLLDEFKQRFGNH
;
A
#
# COMPACT_ATOMS: atom_id res chain seq x y z
N THR A 1 -7.30 -2.14 -0.67
CA THR A 1 -6.66 -3.15 0.20
C THR A 1 -7.71 -4.00 0.90
N PRO A 2 -7.35 -5.11 1.58
CA PRO A 2 -8.24 -5.86 2.47
C PRO A 2 -8.97 -5.04 3.54
N LEU A 3 -8.39 -3.90 3.94
CA LEU A 3 -9.00 -2.94 4.87
C LEU A 3 -9.93 -1.91 4.22
N GLY A 4 -10.19 -2.00 2.91
CA GLY A 4 -11.04 -1.05 2.19
C GLY A 4 -10.37 0.28 1.83
N ILE A 5 -9.08 0.46 2.13
CA ILE A 5 -8.33 1.66 1.73
C ILE A 5 -8.01 1.56 0.23
N PRO A 6 -8.39 2.56 -0.60
CA PRO A 6 -8.07 2.55 -2.02
C PRO A 6 -6.56 2.76 -2.25
N VAL A 7 -6.00 2.02 -3.20
CA VAL A 7 -4.61 2.17 -3.63
C VAL A 7 -4.61 2.54 -5.10
N VAL A 8 -3.97 3.65 -5.44
CA VAL A 8 -3.85 4.15 -6.82
C VAL A 8 -2.38 4.30 -7.14
N GLN A 9 -1.90 3.57 -8.16
CA GLN A 9 -0.52 3.67 -8.62
C GLN A 9 -0.30 4.98 -9.42
N PRO A 10 0.54 5.92 -8.97
CA PRO A 10 0.67 7.24 -9.58
C PRO A 10 1.64 7.28 -10.77
N TYR A 11 1.93 6.14 -11.41
CA TYR A 11 2.91 6.09 -12.51
C TYR A 11 2.33 6.69 -13.80
N ARG A 12 2.67 7.95 -14.03
CA ARG A 12 2.31 8.70 -15.24
C ARG A 12 3.55 9.11 -16.02
N ILE A 13 3.35 9.52 -17.26
CA ILE A 13 4.41 10.12 -18.09
C ILE A 13 4.64 11.54 -17.55
N GLU A 14 5.84 11.80 -17.02
CA GLU A 14 6.20 13.12 -16.52
C GLU A 14 6.47 14.07 -17.69
N LYS A 15 5.73 15.18 -17.71
CA LYS A 15 5.97 16.26 -18.66
C LYS A 15 6.82 17.33 -17.98
N VAL A 16 7.98 17.56 -18.57
CA VAL A 16 8.98 18.45 -18.01
C VAL A 16 8.92 19.78 -18.77
N ARG A 17 8.91 20.89 -18.04
CA ARG A 17 8.92 22.24 -18.61
C ARG A 17 10.09 23.05 -18.09
N SER A 18 10.68 23.84 -18.97
CA SER A 18 11.76 24.76 -18.63
C SER A 18 11.19 26.15 -18.41
N ILE A 19 11.33 26.68 -17.19
CA ILE A 19 10.86 28.00 -16.81
C ILE A 19 12.07 28.91 -16.67
N LYS A 20 12.13 29.97 -17.49
CA LYS A 20 13.14 31.02 -17.34
C LYS A 20 12.79 31.87 -16.13
N THR A 21 13.69 31.91 -15.15
CA THR A 21 13.63 32.83 -14.00
C THR A 21 14.67 33.94 -14.16
N ILE A 22 14.71 34.88 -13.21
CA ILE A 22 15.71 35.98 -13.20
C ILE A 22 17.13 35.43 -13.03
N LEU A 23 17.31 34.34 -12.26
CA LEU A 23 18.62 33.75 -11.98
C LEU A 23 19.05 32.74 -13.05
N GLN A 24 18.14 31.86 -13.45
CA GLN A 24 18.43 30.76 -14.38
C GLN A 24 17.15 30.15 -14.96
N THR A 25 17.31 29.29 -15.96
CA THR A 25 16.22 28.43 -16.42
C THR A 25 16.16 27.20 -15.53
N VAL A 26 15.01 26.96 -14.90
CA VAL A 26 14.77 25.78 -14.05
C VAL A 26 13.84 24.83 -14.78
N THR A 27 14.22 23.55 -14.76
CA THR A 27 13.46 22.45 -15.34
C THR A 27 12.59 21.83 -14.26
N ILE A 28 11.26 21.94 -14.38
CA ILE A 28 10.31 21.43 -13.38
C ILE A 28 9.22 20.56 -14.03
N THR A 29 8.56 19.76 -13.20
CA THR A 29 7.34 19.03 -13.55
C THR A 29 6.16 19.70 -12.85
N ASP A 30 5.04 19.89 -13.55
CA ASP A 30 3.81 20.43 -12.95
C ASP A 30 2.99 19.27 -12.34
N PRO A 31 2.81 19.22 -11.01
CA PRO A 31 2.09 18.13 -10.36
C PRO A 31 0.58 18.15 -10.64
N TYR A 32 0.03 19.25 -11.14
CA TYR A 32 -1.40 19.39 -11.48
C TYR A 32 -1.69 19.09 -12.95
N GLU A 33 -0.66 18.97 -13.79
CA GLU A 33 -0.86 18.64 -15.19
C GLU A 33 -1.29 17.18 -15.34
N VAL A 34 -2.47 16.97 -15.93
CA VAL A 34 -2.95 15.63 -16.24
C VAL A 34 -2.11 15.05 -17.38
N SER A 35 -1.43 13.96 -17.10
CA SER A 35 -0.65 13.21 -18.08
C SER A 35 -1.10 11.77 -18.23
N GLU A 36 -0.79 11.17 -19.37
CA GLU A 36 -1.10 9.78 -19.64
C GLU A 36 -0.41 8.84 -18.65
N VAL A 37 -1.03 7.69 -18.42
CA VAL A 37 -0.46 6.64 -17.59
C VAL A 37 0.76 6.02 -18.29
N ASN A 38 1.82 5.71 -17.55
CA ASN A 38 2.97 4.99 -18.11
C ASN A 38 2.74 3.46 -18.01
N PRO A 39 2.37 2.75 -19.09
CA PRO A 39 1.94 1.36 -19.01
C PRO A 39 3.07 0.42 -18.55
N VAL A 40 4.32 0.70 -18.95
CA VAL A 40 5.48 -0.10 -18.58
C VAL A 40 5.74 0.00 -17.09
N LYS A 41 5.80 1.22 -16.54
CA LYS A 41 5.99 1.43 -15.10
C LYS A 41 4.82 0.89 -14.27
N GLN A 42 3.58 1.01 -14.75
CA GLN A 42 2.42 0.44 -14.07
C GLN A 42 2.53 -1.08 -13.94
N SER A 43 2.83 -1.76 -15.04
CA SER A 43 2.94 -3.22 -15.10
C SER A 43 4.06 -3.74 -14.19
N THR A 44 5.25 -3.16 -14.27
CA THR A 44 6.40 -3.61 -13.46
C THR A 44 6.25 -3.29 -11.98
N ALA A 45 5.56 -2.20 -11.64
CA ALA A 45 5.35 -1.81 -10.25
C ALA A 45 4.11 -2.47 -9.60
N PHE A 46 3.24 -3.12 -10.37
CA PHE A 46 2.05 -3.73 -9.81
C PHE A 46 2.37 -4.83 -8.78
N PRO A 47 3.20 -5.85 -9.07
CA PRO A 47 3.50 -6.90 -8.09
C PRO A 47 4.06 -6.38 -6.75
N PRO A 48 5.09 -5.51 -6.69
CA PRO A 48 5.61 -5.03 -5.41
C PRO A 48 4.59 -4.16 -4.66
N ASN A 49 3.87 -3.27 -5.35
CA ASN A 49 2.86 -2.42 -4.70
C ASN A 49 1.70 -3.24 -4.12
N PHE A 50 1.31 -4.32 -4.81
CA PHE A 50 0.27 -5.20 -4.31
C PHE A 50 0.71 -5.89 -3.01
N VAL A 51 1.91 -6.49 -2.97
CA VAL A 51 2.45 -7.14 -1.77
C VAL A 51 2.60 -6.14 -0.63
N HIS A 52 3.19 -4.96 -0.87
CA HIS A 52 3.30 -3.92 0.15
C HIS A 52 1.95 -3.48 0.71
N SER A 53 0.89 -3.47 -0.12
CA SER A 53 -0.45 -3.15 0.34
C SER A 53 -1.04 -4.23 1.27
N LEU A 54 -0.63 -5.49 1.09
CA LEU A 54 -0.99 -6.59 1.98
C LEU A 54 -0.20 -6.51 3.28
N ASP A 55 1.11 -6.22 3.21
CA ASP A 55 1.96 -6.05 4.40
C ASP A 55 1.44 -4.92 5.29
N ALA A 56 1.09 -3.77 4.70
CA ALA A 56 0.47 -2.67 5.41
C ALA A 56 -0.89 -3.05 6.02
N SER A 57 -1.67 -3.87 5.31
CA SER A 57 -2.96 -4.36 5.84
C SER A 57 -2.75 -5.31 7.02
N HIS A 58 -1.78 -6.21 6.92
CA HIS A 58 -1.41 -7.14 7.98
C HIS A 58 -0.93 -6.40 9.24
N MET A 59 -0.05 -5.41 9.06
CA MET A 59 0.42 -4.53 10.14
C MET A 59 -0.74 -3.85 10.86
N MET A 60 -1.69 -3.28 10.11
CA MET A 60 -2.80 -2.54 10.69
C MET A 60 -3.83 -3.44 11.39
N ILE A 61 -4.12 -4.64 10.85
CA ILE A 61 -4.95 -5.65 11.52
C ILE A 61 -4.29 -6.07 12.84
N THR A 62 -2.98 -6.34 12.81
CA THR A 62 -2.19 -6.67 14.00
C THR A 62 -2.27 -5.56 15.03
N ALA A 63 -2.05 -4.30 14.65
CA ALA A 63 -2.11 -3.15 15.55
C ALA A 63 -3.48 -3.04 16.25
N MET A 64 -4.57 -3.21 15.50
CA MET A 64 -5.93 -3.23 16.07
C MET A 64 -6.13 -4.37 17.07
N ASN A 65 -5.61 -5.57 16.77
CA ASN A 65 -5.72 -6.72 17.67
C ASN A 65 -4.84 -6.55 18.92
N CYS A 66 -3.64 -5.98 18.79
CA CYS A 66 -2.79 -5.61 19.93
C CYS A 66 -3.51 -4.63 20.87
N GLN A 67 -4.16 -3.60 20.30
CA GLN A 67 -4.97 -2.66 21.08
C GLN A 67 -6.10 -3.36 21.84
N ARG A 68 -6.76 -4.35 21.24
CA ARG A 68 -7.81 -5.15 21.91
C ARG A 68 -7.28 -6.03 23.04
N HIS A 69 -6.05 -6.53 22.92
CA HIS A 69 -5.38 -7.31 23.97
C HIS A 69 -4.73 -6.42 25.04
N GLY A 70 -4.75 -5.09 24.87
CA GLY A 70 -4.18 -4.15 25.83
C GLY A 70 -2.64 -4.13 25.83
N ILE A 71 -1.99 -4.59 24.75
CA ILE A 71 -0.52 -4.59 24.63
C ILE A 71 -0.03 -3.42 23.78
N ALA A 72 1.15 -2.91 24.09
CA ALA A 72 1.79 -1.87 23.29
C ALA A 72 2.20 -2.43 21.92
N PHE A 73 2.11 -1.63 20.87
CA PHE A 73 2.52 -2.03 19.53
C PHE A 73 3.23 -0.88 18.82
N ALA A 74 4.38 -1.17 18.23
CA ALA A 74 5.07 -0.30 17.30
C ALA A 74 5.55 -1.13 16.11
N SER A 75 5.69 -0.52 14.94
CA SER A 75 6.17 -1.20 13.76
C SER A 75 7.11 -0.34 12.92
N VAL A 76 8.09 -1.00 12.30
CA VAL A 76 8.92 -0.46 11.23
C VAL A 76 8.75 -1.41 10.05
N HIS A 77 7.78 -1.10 9.19
CA HIS A 77 7.35 -1.96 8.08
C HIS A 77 7.00 -3.40 8.54
N ASP A 78 7.88 -4.36 8.28
CA ASP A 78 7.74 -5.79 8.59
C ASP A 78 8.33 -6.19 9.95
N SER A 79 8.90 -5.23 10.69
CA SER A 79 9.39 -5.42 12.05
C SER A 79 8.36 -4.94 13.08
N PHE A 80 7.94 -5.83 13.99
CA PHE A 80 6.89 -5.57 14.98
C PHE A 80 7.43 -5.62 16.40
N TRP A 81 7.19 -4.55 17.17
CA TRP A 81 7.78 -4.32 18.48
C TRP A 81 6.68 -4.20 19.55
N THR A 82 6.98 -4.69 20.74
CA THR A 82 6.15 -4.59 21.95
C THR A 82 7.06 -4.69 23.19
N HIS A 83 6.51 -4.60 24.40
CA HIS A 83 7.27 -4.85 25.62
C HIS A 83 7.65 -6.33 25.74
N ALA A 84 8.80 -6.64 26.35
CA ALA A 84 9.33 -8.01 26.43
C ALA A 84 8.34 -9.02 27.06
N CYS A 85 7.52 -8.58 28.02
CA CYS A 85 6.50 -9.41 28.66
C CYS A 85 5.35 -9.81 27.73
N ASP A 86 5.11 -9.06 26.66
CA ASP A 86 3.96 -9.22 25.75
C ASP A 86 4.34 -9.94 24.44
N VAL A 87 5.60 -10.33 24.27
CA VAL A 87 6.12 -10.92 23.03
C VAL A 87 5.37 -12.20 22.65
N GLU A 88 4.99 -13.02 23.62
CA GLU A 88 4.21 -14.24 23.36
C GLU A 88 2.81 -13.90 22.83
N THR A 89 2.14 -12.90 23.42
CA THR A 89 0.85 -12.40 22.98
C THR A 89 0.94 -11.81 21.58
N LEU A 90 1.94 -10.96 21.31
CA LEU A 90 2.17 -10.39 19.97
C LEU A 90 2.40 -11.51 18.93
N SER A 91 3.19 -12.53 19.28
CA SER A 91 3.46 -13.67 18.39
C SER A 91 2.17 -14.41 18.00
N TYR A 92 1.25 -14.59 18.94
CA TYR A 92 -0.08 -15.15 18.67
C TYR A 92 -0.91 -14.22 17.75
N VAL A 93 -1.00 -12.94 18.12
CA VAL A 93 -1.80 -11.94 17.39
C VAL A 93 -1.34 -11.80 15.93
N LEU A 94 -0.02 -11.83 15.67
CA LEU A 94 0.54 -11.79 14.32
C LEU A 94 0.08 -12.97 13.47
N ARG A 95 0.17 -14.19 13.99
CA ARG A 95 -0.27 -15.39 13.25
C ARG A 95 -1.78 -15.36 12.97
N ASP A 96 -2.57 -14.93 13.94
CA ASP A 96 -4.02 -14.80 13.78
C ASP A 96 -4.39 -13.74 12.73
N ALA A 97 -3.73 -12.58 12.75
CA ALA A 97 -3.90 -11.54 11.74
C ALA A 97 -3.50 -12.04 10.33
N PHE A 98 -2.48 -12.88 10.23
CA PHE A 98 -2.02 -13.44 8.95
C PHE A 98 -3.06 -14.39 8.37
N VAL A 99 -3.58 -15.30 9.20
CA VAL A 99 -4.65 -16.22 8.83
C VAL A 99 -5.89 -15.44 8.43
N THR A 100 -6.29 -14.44 9.23
CA THR A 100 -7.46 -13.60 8.94
C THR A 100 -7.35 -12.91 7.58
N LEU A 101 -6.18 -12.35 7.26
CA LEU A 101 -5.93 -11.66 5.99
C LEU A 101 -5.99 -12.61 4.78
N HIS A 102 -5.45 -13.82 4.91
CA HIS A 102 -5.31 -14.79 3.82
C HIS A 102 -6.40 -15.87 3.78
N ARG A 103 -7.38 -15.79 4.68
CA ARG A 103 -8.49 -16.75 4.74
C ARG A 103 -9.34 -16.73 3.46
N GLU A 104 -9.49 -15.55 2.86
CA GLU A 104 -10.20 -15.37 1.60
C GLU A 104 -9.24 -15.39 0.42
N ASN A 105 -9.75 -15.77 -0.77
CA ASN A 105 -8.94 -15.73 -1.98
C ASN A 105 -8.76 -14.28 -2.46
N ILE A 106 -7.69 -13.65 -1.98
CA ILE A 106 -7.37 -12.24 -2.25
C ILE A 106 -7.23 -11.98 -3.76
N MET A 107 -6.68 -12.94 -4.52
CA MET A 107 -6.47 -12.81 -5.96
C MET A 107 -7.78 -12.83 -6.73
N THR A 108 -8.69 -13.75 -6.39
CA THR A 108 -10.04 -13.77 -6.98
C THR A 108 -10.77 -12.47 -6.68
N ARG A 109 -10.72 -12.01 -5.43
CA ARG A 109 -11.36 -10.75 -5.02
C ARG A 109 -10.81 -9.55 -5.77
N LEU A 110 -9.49 -9.49 -6.00
CA LEU A 110 -8.86 -8.45 -6.79
C LEU A 110 -9.30 -8.51 -8.27
N LEU A 111 -9.36 -9.71 -8.84
CA LEU A 111 -9.84 -9.90 -10.22
C LEU A 111 -11.28 -9.42 -10.38
N ASP A 112 -12.14 -9.74 -9.41
CA ASP A 112 -13.54 -9.30 -9.43
C ASP A 112 -13.67 -7.78 -9.26
N GLU A 113 -12.86 -7.16 -8.39
CA GLU A 113 -12.76 -5.70 -8.28
C GLU A 113 -12.36 -5.06 -9.61
N PHE A 114 -11.38 -5.64 -10.32
CA PHE A 114 -10.94 -5.14 -11.62
C PHE A 114 -12.03 -5.27 -12.68
N LYS A 115 -12.72 -6.41 -12.74
CA LYS A 115 -13.86 -6.59 -13.66
C LYS A 115 -14.99 -5.60 -13.36
N GLN A 116 -15.29 -5.35 -12.09
CA GLN A 116 -16.33 -4.39 -11.72
C GLN A 116 -15.94 -2.96 -12.09
N ARG A 117 -14.69 -2.56 -11.83
CA ARG A 117 -14.21 -1.20 -12.08
C ARG A 117 -13.95 -0.91 -13.56
N PHE A 118 -13.48 -1.90 -14.31
CA PHE A 118 -13.01 -1.73 -15.69
C PHE A 118 -13.80 -2.52 -16.73
N GLY A 119 -14.84 -3.27 -16.36
CA GLY A 119 -15.57 -4.16 -17.29
C GLY A 119 -16.37 -3.47 -18.40
N ASN A 120 -16.54 -2.15 -18.33
CA ASN A 120 -17.19 -1.34 -19.36
C ASN A 120 -16.18 -0.60 -20.27
N HIS A 121 -14.90 -0.90 -20.13
CA HIS A 121 -13.81 -0.42 -20.98
C HIS A 121 -13.27 -1.57 -21.83
#